data_AF-A0A955LWB3-F1
#
_entry.id   AF-A0A955LWB3-F1
#
_cell.length_a   1.000
_cell.length_b   1.000
_cell.length_c   1.000
_cell.angle_alpha   90.00
_cell.angle_beta   90.00
_cell.angle_gamma   90.00
#
_symmetry.space_group_name_H-M   'P 1'
#
loop_
_entity.id
_entity.type
_entity.pdbx_description
1 polymer ?
#
loop_
_entity_poly.entity_id
_entity_poly.type
_entity_poly.pdbx_seq_one_letter_code
_entity_poly.pdbx_strand_id
1 'polypeptide(L)' 'MILTGSKIIEEVENEKIIITPFSSDKVTTNSYDLSLGETVVRYTSDVIDPRIENSYEEVQIPEEGMLLEKGM' A
#
# COMPACT_ATOMS: atom_id res chain seq x y z
N MET A 1 13.16 -14.77 -9.65
CA MET A 1 14.22 -13.74 -9.73
C MET A 1 13.67 -12.48 -9.11
N ILE A 2 14.40 -11.83 -8.21
CA ILE A 2 13.98 -10.57 -7.57
C ILE A 2 14.78 -9.44 -8.25
N LEU A 3 14.14 -8.31 -8.56
CA LEU A 3 14.83 -7.15 -9.13
C LEU A 3 15.72 -6.53 -8.06
N THR A 4 16.94 -6.11 -8.44
CA THR A 4 17.74 -5.22 -7.61
C THR A 4 17.11 -3.83 -7.58
N GLY A 5 17.43 -3.02 -6.58
CA GLY A 5 17.00 -1.62 -6.54
C GLY A 5 17.36 -0.84 -7.80
N SER A 6 18.57 -1.05 -8.34
CA SER A 6 18.99 -0.48 -9.62
C SER A 6 18.09 -0.88 -10.78
N LYS A 7 17.64 -2.14 -10.82
CA LYS A 7 16.74 -2.63 -11.86
C LYS A 7 15.34 -2.07 -11.68
N ILE A 8 14.87 -1.86 -10.44
CA ILE A 8 13.60 -1.18 -10.18
C ILE A 8 13.63 0.24 -10.77
N ILE A 9 14.70 1.01 -10.53
CA ILE A 9 14.87 2.36 -11.09
C ILE A 9 14.82 2.32 -12.62
N GLU A 10 15.61 1.44 -13.25
CA GLU A 10 15.68 1.30 -14.71
C GLU A 10 14.31 0.95 -15.32
N GLU A 11 13.54 0.08 -14.67
CA GLU A 11 12.22 -0.33 -15.18
C GLU A 11 11.14 0.75 -14.96
N VAL A 12 11.30 1.61 -13.95
CA VAL A 12 10.47 2.83 -13.78
C VAL A 12 10.78 3.86 -14.86
N GLU A 13 12.07 4.12 -15.14
CA GLU A 13 12.50 5.03 -16.22
C GLU A 13 12.05 4.56 -17.61
N ASN A 14 12.02 3.25 -17.83
CA ASN A 14 11.54 2.64 -19.07
C ASN A 14 10.01 2.46 -19.14
N GLU A 15 9.25 3.00 -18.17
CA GLU A 15 7.78 2.91 -18.07
C GLU A 15 7.22 1.47 -18.05
N LYS A 16 8.07 0.48 -17.74
CA LYS A 16 7.65 -0.92 -17.56
C LYS A 16 7.09 -1.17 -16.17
N ILE A 17 7.49 -0.37 -15.19
CA ILE A 17 6.93 -0.32 -13.85
C ILE A 17 6.44 1.11 -13.60
N ILE A 18 5.17 1.27 -13.21
CA ILE A 18 4.59 2.57 -12.89
C ILE A 18 4.47 2.70 -11.38
N ILE A 19 5.19 3.66 -10.79
CA ILE A 19 5.08 4.03 -9.38
C ILE A 19 4.87 5.54 -9.35
N THR A 20 3.82 6.00 -8.66
CA THR A 20 3.50 7.43 -8.61
C THR A 20 2.95 7.81 -7.23
N PRO A 21 3.60 8.75 -6.51
CA PRO A 21 4.89 9.36 -6.83
C PRO A 21 6.06 8.36 -6.66
N PHE A 22 7.05 8.43 -7.56
CA PHE A 22 8.30 7.68 -7.43
C PHE A 22 9.37 8.51 -6.70
N SER A 23 10.12 7.87 -5.81
CA SER A 23 11.15 8.49 -4.99
C SER A 23 12.34 7.54 -4.86
N SER A 24 13.49 7.90 -5.41
CA SER A 24 14.66 7.00 -5.46
C SER A 24 15.22 6.64 -4.08
N ASP A 25 14.97 7.48 -3.06
CA ASP A 25 15.30 7.25 -1.65
C ASP A 25 14.51 6.11 -1.00
N LYS A 26 13.36 5.72 -1.60
CA LYS A 26 12.56 4.57 -1.15
C LYS A 26 12.98 3.26 -1.80
N VAL A 27 13.95 3.29 -2.72
CA VAL A 27 14.51 2.08 -3.33
C VAL A 27 15.51 1.45 -2.36
N THR A 28 15.32 0.17 -2.06
CA THR A 28 16.23 -0.61 -1.21
C THR A 28 17.14 -1.51 -2.08
N THR A 29 17.85 -2.48 -1.47
CA THR A 29 18.67 -3.46 -2.20
C THR A 29 17.88 -4.20 -3.29
N ASN A 30 16.62 -4.54 -3.02
CA ASN A 30 15.78 -5.38 -3.90
C ASN A 30 14.27 -5.19 -3.70
N SER A 31 13.86 -4.04 -3.14
CA SER A 31 12.46 -3.64 -2.96
C SER A 31 12.29 -2.13 -3.13
N TYR A 32 11.05 -1.68 -3.05
CA TYR A 32 10.67 -0.26 -2.97
C TYR A 32 9.71 -0.08 -1.81
N ASP A 33 9.98 0.87 -0.92
CA ASP A 33 9.16 1.14 0.25
C ASP A 33 7.92 1.97 -0.13
N LEU A 34 6.73 1.49 0.26
CA LEU A 34 5.47 2.19 0.06
C LEU A 34 5.14 3.07 1.27
N SER A 35 4.38 4.13 1.01
CA SER A 35 3.82 4.97 2.06
C SER A 35 2.35 4.64 2.28
N LEU A 36 1.89 4.79 3.52
CA LEU A 36 0.48 4.65 3.87
C LEU A 36 -0.33 5.74 3.14
N GLY A 37 -1.45 5.35 2.54
CA GLY A 37 -2.42 6.31 1.99
C GLY A 37 -3.24 6.97 3.09
N GLU A 38 -4.03 7.99 2.73
CA GLU A 38 -4.89 8.71 3.68
C GLU A 38 -6.16 7.94 4.08
N THR A 39 -6.53 6.89 3.34
CA THR A 39 -7.75 6.13 3.59
C THR A 39 -7.44 4.69 4.01
N VAL A 40 -8.14 4.20 5.02
CA VAL A 40 -8.23 2.78 5.36
C VAL A 40 -9.68 2.30 5.24
N VAL A 41 -9.88 0.99 5.15
CA VAL A 41 -11.21 0.38 5.19
C VAL A 41 -11.34 -0.53 6.39
N ARG A 42 -12.53 -0.55 7.00
CA ARG A 42 -12.89 -1.48 8.08
C ARG A 42 -14.06 -2.34 7.63
N TYR A 43 -13.87 -3.66 7.62
CA TYR A 43 -14.98 -4.58 7.35
C TYR A 43 -16.02 -4.51 8.47
N THR A 44 -17.30 -4.51 8.09
CA THR A 44 -18.41 -4.38 9.05
C THR A 44 -19.13 -5.70 9.34
N SER A 45 -18.78 -6.76 8.60
CA SER A 45 -19.36 -8.10 8.76
C SER A 45 -18.51 -8.97 9.68
N ASP A 46 -19.16 -9.77 10.53
CA ASP A 46 -18.48 -10.74 11.41
C ASP A 46 -17.80 -11.89 10.64
N VAL A 47 -18.29 -12.17 9.43
CA VAL A 47 -17.79 -13.23 8.56
C VAL A 47 -17.30 -12.61 7.26
N ILE A 48 -16.06 -12.93 6.89
CA ILE A 48 -15.48 -12.59 5.59
C ILE A 48 -15.65 -13.79 4.66
N ASP A 49 -16.38 -13.59 3.56
CA ASP A 49 -16.55 -14.61 2.52
C ASP A 49 -15.89 -14.13 1.21
N PRO A 50 -14.87 -14.85 0.70
CA PRO A 50 -14.19 -14.48 -0.54
C PRO A 50 -15.06 -14.68 -1.80
N ARG A 51 -16.26 -15.28 -1.68
CA ARG A 51 -17.21 -15.45 -2.80
C ARG A 51 -18.11 -14.25 -3.02
N ILE A 52 -18.14 -13.30 -2.09
CA ILE A 52 -19.00 -12.11 -2.16
C ILE A 52 -18.19 -10.85 -1.92
N GLU A 53 -18.81 -9.71 -2.24
CA GLU A 53 -18.30 -8.41 -1.82
C GLU A 53 -18.58 -8.21 -0.33
N ASN A 54 -17.53 -8.06 0.47
CA ASN A 54 -17.64 -7.90 1.92
C ASN A 54 -17.94 -6.43 2.22
N SER A 55 -18.96 -6.17 3.05
CA SER A 55 -19.30 -4.80 3.45
C SER A 55 -18.18 -4.18 4.28
N TYR A 56 -17.84 -2.93 3.96
CA TYR A 56 -16.85 -2.13 4.66
C TYR A 56 -17.30 -0.69 4.78
N GLU A 57 -16.68 0.03 5.72
CA GLU A 57 -16.69 1.49 5.77
C GLU A 57 -15.30 2.03 5.46
N GLU A 58 -15.25 3.19 4.82
CA GLU A 58 -14.01 3.94 4.60
C GLU A 58 -13.75 4.89 5.77
N VAL A 59 -12.51 4.94 6.23
CA VAL A 59 -12.05 5.80 7.31
C VAL A 59 -10.86 6.61 6.82
N GLN A 60 -10.96 7.93 6.92
CA GLN A 60 -9.85 8.85 6.65
C GLN A 60 -8.92 8.89 7.87
N ILE A 61 -7.62 8.75 7.64
CA ILE A 61 -6.56 8.88 8.64
C ILE A 61 -6.40 10.38 8.94
N PRO A 62 -6.60 10.82 10.19
CA PRO A 62 -6.40 12.23 10.56
C PRO A 62 -4.94 12.67 10.43
N GLU A 63 -4.68 13.97 10.28
CA GLU A 63 -3.31 14.51 10.18
C GLU A 63 -2.48 14.23 11.45
N GLU A 64 -3.12 14.17 12.61
CA GLU A 64 -2.51 13.79 13.89
C GLU A 64 -2.18 12.30 14.01
N GLY A 65 -2.60 11.49 13.03
CA GLY A 65 -2.47 10.04 13.00
C GLY A 65 -3.70 9.31 13.53
N MET A 66 -3.70 7.98 13.35
CA MET A 66 -4.80 7.09 13.75
C MET A 66 -4.28 6.00 14.69
N LEU A 67 -4.92 5.84 15.84
CA LEU A 67 -4.69 4.71 16.73
C LEU A 67 -5.48 3.50 16.21
N LEU A 68 -4.79 2.38 15.98
CA LEU A 68 -5.43 1.11 15.66
C LEU A 68 -5.56 0.29 16.95
N GLU A 69 -6.79 0.09 17.41
CA GLU A 69 -7.06 -0.79 18.55
C GLU A 69 -7.05 -2.26 18.14
N LYS A 70 -6.66 -3.14 19.07
CA LYS A 70 -6.69 -4.58 18.84
C LYS A 70 -8.14 -5.04 18.63
N GLY A 71 -8.40 -5.67 17.50
CA GLY A 71 -9.72 -6.24 17.19
C GLY A 71 -10.72 -5.22 16.61
N MET A 72 -10.26 -4.00 16.32
CA MET A 72 -10.88 -3.15 15.31
C MET A 72 -10.56 -3.63 13.91
#